data_AF-A0AA43U6M0-F1
#
_entry.id   AF-A0AA43U6M0-F1
#
_cell.length_a   1.000
_cell.length_b   1.000
_cell.length_c   1.000
_cell.angle_alpha   90.00
_cell.angle_beta   90.00
_cell.angle_gamma   90.00
#
_symmetry.space_group_name_H-M   'P 1'
#
loop_
_entity.id
_entity.type
_entity.pdbx_description
1 polymer ?
#
loop_
_entity_poly.entity_id
_entity_poly.type
_entity_poly.pdbx_seq_one_letter_code
_entity_poly.pdbx_strand_id
1 'polypeptide(L)'
;MKIQSSVYRDTLELCDSNGELVKELPFTINVTALADTVHQKQRQLTKVDQSDMESMGRAFVELLEAIFGRPVTDELLDYYQKDYIVMITDLTPVLTQELFPLFDKYRKNAINARKKVKK
;
A
#
# COMPACT_ATOMS: atom_id res chain seq x y z
N MET A 1 20.23 14.27 -15.76
CA MET A 1 19.74 12.99 -15.22
C MET A 1 18.21 13.07 -15.11
N LYS A 2 17.45 12.48 -16.03
CA LYS A 2 15.97 12.49 -15.93
C LYS A 2 15.57 11.36 -14.98
N ILE A 3 15.24 11.69 -13.75
CA ILE A 3 14.58 10.74 -12.85
C ILE A 3 13.18 10.55 -13.45
N GLN A 4 12.92 9.40 -14.08
CA GLN A 4 11.55 9.02 -14.42
C GLN A 4 10.79 8.79 -13.11
N SER A 5 10.12 9.84 -12.64
CA SER A 5 9.07 9.71 -11.62
C SER A 5 7.99 8.80 -12.22
N SER A 6 7.85 7.60 -11.66
CA SER A 6 6.77 6.68 -12.01
C SER A 6 5.62 6.94 -11.05
N VAL A 7 4.84 7.97 -11.38
CA VAL A 7 3.57 8.22 -10.72
C VAL A 7 2.59 7.14 -11.19
N TYR A 8 1.99 6.43 -10.23
CA TYR A 8 0.89 5.49 -10.46
C TYR A 8 -0.39 6.10 -9.87
N ARG A 9 -1.50 5.97 -10.60
CA ARG A 9 -2.80 6.52 -10.24
C ARG A 9 -3.84 5.44 -10.41
N ASP A 10 -4.72 5.33 -9.44
CA ASP A 10 -5.80 4.35 -9.45
C ASP A 10 -6.89 4.76 -8.45
N THR A 11 -7.95 3.97 -8.36
CA THR A 11 -9.07 4.19 -7.45
C THR A 11 -9.35 2.92 -6.64
N LEU A 12 -9.50 3.05 -5.32
CA LEU A 12 -10.08 1.96 -4.51
C LEU A 12 -11.60 2.08 -4.56
N GLU A 13 -12.25 1.04 -5.04
CA GLU A 13 -13.71 0.89 -5.01
C GLU A 13 -14.12 0.16 -3.73
N LEU A 14 -14.89 0.84 -2.88
CA LEU A 14 -15.42 0.29 -1.64
C LEU A 14 -16.87 -0.11 -1.86
N CYS A 15 -17.16 -1.41 -1.76
CA CYS A 15 -18.49 -1.97 -1.98
C CYS A 15 -19.12 -2.49 -0.67
N ASP A 16 -20.44 -2.37 -0.57
CA ASP A 16 -21.19 -2.93 0.56
C ASP A 16 -21.26 -4.47 0.52
N SER A 17 -21.95 -5.06 1.49
CA SER A 17 -22.15 -6.51 1.58
C SER A 17 -22.92 -7.12 0.40
N ASN A 18 -23.61 -6.31 -0.41
CA ASN A 18 -24.33 -6.74 -1.61
C ASN A 18 -23.47 -6.59 -2.88
N GLY A 19 -22.26 -6.04 -2.75
CA GLY A 19 -21.37 -5.73 -3.86
C GLY A 19 -21.69 -4.40 -4.55
N GLU A 20 -22.57 -3.58 -3.99
CA GLU A 20 -22.90 -2.26 -4.52
C GLU A 20 -21.82 -1.26 -4.14
N LEU A 21 -21.38 -0.45 -5.12
CA LEU A 21 -20.35 0.58 -4.89
C LEU A 21 -20.87 1.65 -3.93
N VAL A 22 -20.21 1.79 -2.79
CA VAL A 22 -20.51 2.80 -1.75
C VAL A 22 -19.62 4.02 -1.92
N LYS A 23 -18.34 3.82 -2.28
CA LYS A 23 -17.37 4.91 -2.32
C LYS A 23 -16.20 4.62 -3.24
N GLU A 24 -15.73 5.65 -3.93
CA GLU A 24 -14.50 5.64 -4.71
C GLU A 24 -13.43 6.47 -4.01
N LEU A 25 -12.26 5.89 -3.78
CA LEU A 25 -11.10 6.57 -3.20
C LEU A 25 -9.96 6.65 -4.22
N PRO A 26 -9.89 7.73 -5.02
CA PRO A 26 -8.79 7.94 -5.94
C PRO A 26 -7.49 8.17 -5.17
N PHE A 27 -6.41 7.51 -5.58
CA PHE A 27 -5.10 7.66 -4.99
C PHE A 27 -4.00 7.86 -6.04
N THR A 28 -2.91 8.48 -5.62
CA THR A 28 -1.73 8.73 -6.45
C THR A 28 -0.47 8.41 -5.66
N ILE A 29 0.36 7.51 -6.18
CA ILE A 29 1.60 7.09 -5.53
C ILE A 29 2.81 7.39 -6.41
N ASN A 30 3.89 7.85 -5.78
CA ASN A 30 5.21 7.90 -6.42
C ASN A 30 5.94 6.59 -6.12
N VAL A 31 5.80 5.61 -7.01
CA VAL A 31 6.24 4.23 -6.75
C VAL A 31 7.74 4.17 -6.45
N THR A 32 8.54 4.95 -7.18
CA THR A 32 10.00 4.97 -6.99
C THR A 32 10.39 5.60 -5.65
N ALA A 33 9.69 6.64 -5.21
CA ALA A 33 9.99 7.30 -3.94
C ALA A 33 9.55 6.47 -2.72
N LEU A 34 8.49 5.68 -2.86
CA LEU A 34 7.88 4.94 -1.75
C LEU A 34 8.36 3.49 -1.64
N ALA A 35 8.97 2.90 -2.67
CA ALA A 35 9.33 1.48 -2.69
C ALA A 35 10.12 1.01 -1.46
N ASP A 36 11.15 1.74 -1.04
CA ASP A 36 11.96 1.33 0.12
C ASP A 36 11.17 1.42 1.44
N THR A 37 10.37 2.48 1.61
CA THR A 37 9.48 2.68 2.77
C THR A 37 8.43 1.57 2.85
N VAL A 38 7.77 1.26 1.73
CA VAL A 38 6.73 0.22 1.67
C VAL A 38 7.33 -1.15 1.99
N HIS A 39 8.49 -1.51 1.44
CA HIS A 39 9.16 -2.76 1.79
C HIS A 39 9.62 -2.81 3.25
N GLN A 40 10.03 -1.68 3.83
CA GLN A 40 10.34 -1.61 5.26
C GLN A 40 9.09 -1.89 6.10
N LYS A 41 7.98 -1.21 5.81
CA LYS A 41 6.70 -1.38 6.52
C LYS A 41 6.13 -2.79 6.35
N GLN A 42 6.18 -3.34 5.15
CA GLN A 42 5.81 -4.74 4.87
C GLN A 42 6.61 -5.73 5.74
N ARG A 43 7.94 -5.55 5.85
CA ARG A 43 8.78 -6.39 6.72
C ARG A 43 8.50 -6.19 8.21
N GLN A 44 8.13 -4.98 8.62
CA GLN A 44 7.72 -4.72 10.01
C GLN A 44 6.42 -5.45 10.32
N LEU A 45 5.43 -5.41 9.42
CA LEU A 45 4.16 -6.12 9.54
C LEU A 45 4.37 -7.63 9.73
N THR A 46 5.30 -8.25 9.01
CA THR A 46 5.62 -9.69 9.18
C THR A 46 6.24 -10.07 10.53
N LYS A 47 6.71 -9.07 11.30
CA LYS A 47 7.32 -9.27 12.62
C LYS A 47 6.37 -8.96 13.77
N VAL A 48 5.19 -8.43 13.48
CA VAL A 48 4.17 -8.18 14.50
C VAL A 48 3.63 -9.52 14.98
N ASP A 49 3.41 -9.63 16.29
CA ASP A 49 2.73 -10.77 16.88
C ASP A 49 1.31 -10.85 16.32
N GLN A 50 1.00 -11.91 15.59
CA GLN A 50 -0.31 -12.08 14.96
C GLN A 50 -1.42 -12.38 15.98
N SER A 51 -1.07 -12.69 17.24
CA SER A 51 -2.04 -12.79 18.32
C SER A 51 -2.42 -11.43 18.93
N ASP A 52 -1.61 -10.39 18.69
CA ASP A 52 -1.90 -9.01 19.08
C ASP A 52 -2.53 -8.23 17.91
N MET A 53 -3.85 -8.34 17.83
CA MET A 53 -4.66 -7.70 16.79
C MET A 53 -4.57 -6.18 16.78
N GLU A 54 -4.33 -5.55 17.94
CA GLU A 54 -4.22 -4.09 18.00
C GLU A 54 -2.90 -3.63 17.38
N SER A 55 -1.79 -4.27 17.75
CA SER A 55 -0.49 -4.01 17.14
C SER A 55 -0.50 -4.32 15.64
N MET A 56 -1.16 -5.40 15.23
CA MET A 56 -1.29 -5.77 13.82
C MET A 56 -2.08 -4.73 13.02
N GLY A 57 -3.23 -4.30 13.55
CA GLY A 57 -4.05 -3.25 12.95
C GLY A 57 -3.29 -1.93 12.80
N ARG A 58 -2.59 -1.49 13.85
CA ARG A 58 -1.76 -0.26 13.81
C ARG A 58 -0.65 -0.35 12.76
N ALA A 59 0.09 -1.47 12.72
CA ALA A 59 1.14 -1.66 11.72
C ALA A 59 0.60 -1.70 10.28
N PHE A 60 -0.60 -2.25 10.10
CA PHE A 60 -1.28 -2.24 8.81
C PHE A 60 -1.71 -0.83 8.40
N VAL A 61 -2.25 -0.03 9.32
CA VAL A 61 -2.58 1.38 9.08
C VAL A 61 -1.33 2.18 8.69
N GLU A 62 -0.20 1.98 9.36
CA GLU A 62 1.06 2.65 9.00
C GLU A 62 1.54 2.27 7.59
N LEU A 63 1.26 1.04 7.14
CA LEU A 63 1.54 0.61 5.77
C LEU A 63 0.60 1.30 4.78
N LEU A 64 -0.70 1.39 5.09
CA LEU A 64 -1.68 2.09 4.26
C LEU A 64 -1.33 3.57 4.13
N GLU A 65 -0.99 4.25 5.24
CA GLU A 65 -0.57 5.66 5.21
C GLU A 65 0.69 5.85 4.37
N ALA A 66 1.63 4.90 4.39
CA ALA A 66 2.84 4.97 3.57
C ALA A 66 2.55 4.79 2.07
N ILE A 67 1.50 4.06 1.70
CA ILE A 67 1.11 3.82 0.32
C ILE A 67 0.19 4.93 -0.17
N PHE A 68 -0.96 5.10 0.47
CA PHE A 68 -2.05 5.95 0.00
C PHE A 68 -2.00 7.38 0.58
N GLY A 69 -1.19 7.60 1.62
CA GLY A 69 -1.21 8.84 2.38
C GLY A 69 -2.32 8.86 3.43
N ARG A 70 -2.23 9.84 4.33
CA ARG A 70 -3.15 9.98 5.47
C ARG A 70 -4.61 10.19 5.08
N PRO A 71 -4.97 11.07 4.12
CA PRO A 71 -6.37 11.33 3.79
C PRO A 71 -7.14 10.06 3.36
N VAL A 72 -6.57 9.28 2.44
CA VAL A 72 -7.18 8.02 1.98
C VAL A 72 -7.23 6.99 3.11
N THR A 73 -6.20 6.95 3.96
CA THR A 73 -6.17 6.00 5.08
C THR A 73 -7.23 6.31 6.14
N ASP A 74 -7.45 7.59 6.45
CA ASP A 74 -8.52 8.02 7.35
C ASP A 74 -9.90 7.64 6.79
N GLU A 75 -10.11 7.80 5.47
CA GLU A 75 -11.36 7.39 4.81
C GLU A 75 -11.58 5.87 4.82
N LEU A 76 -10.51 5.08 4.70
CA LEU A 76 -10.57 3.62 4.86
C LEU A 76 -10.92 3.25 6.32
N LEU A 77 -10.29 3.91 7.30
CA LEU A 77 -10.57 3.67 8.71
C LEU A 77 -12.02 3.98 9.08
N ASP A 78 -12.56 5.08 8.55
CA ASP A 78 -13.95 5.47 8.74
C ASP A 78 -14.91 4.49 8.07
N TYR A 79 -14.59 4.03 6.85
CA TYR A 79 -15.39 3.04 6.13
C TYR A 79 -15.50 1.71 6.90
N TYR A 80 -14.37 1.18 7.35
CA TYR A 80 -14.32 -0.07 8.11
C TYR A 80 -14.67 0.13 9.60
N GLN A 81 -15.04 1.34 10.03
CA GLN A 81 -15.35 1.66 11.43
C GLN A 81 -14.26 1.23 12.42
N LYS A 82 -12.99 1.30 12.00
CA LYS A 82 -11.82 0.80 12.74
C LYS A 82 -11.85 -0.71 13.06
N ASP A 83 -12.67 -1.49 12.36
CA ASP A 83 -12.57 -2.95 12.37
C ASP A 83 -11.35 -3.38 11.54
N TYR A 84 -10.23 -3.53 12.23
CA TYR A 84 -8.97 -3.90 11.60
C TYR A 84 -9.01 -5.29 10.96
N ILE A 85 -9.85 -6.21 11.45
CA ILE A 85 -9.89 -7.58 10.91
C ILE A 85 -10.51 -7.56 9.51
N VAL A 86 -11.67 -6.90 9.38
CA VAL A 86 -12.35 -6.77 8.09
C VAL A 86 -11.48 -5.99 7.11
N MET A 87 -10.94 -4.85 7.55
CA MET A 87 -10.07 -4.01 6.72
C MET A 87 -8.84 -4.76 6.21
N ILE A 88 -8.15 -5.51 7.09
CA ILE A 88 -6.98 -6.30 6.67
C ILE A 88 -7.40 -7.38 5.67
N THR A 89 -8.52 -8.07 5.93
CA THR A 89 -9.01 -9.15 5.08
C THR A 89 -9.32 -8.65 3.66
N ASP A 90 -10.02 -7.54 3.55
CA ASP A 90 -10.48 -6.99 2.27
C ASP A 90 -9.35 -6.31 1.48
N LEU A 91 -8.43 -5.62 2.16
CA LEU A 91 -7.35 -4.89 1.49
C LEU A 91 -6.11 -5.74 1.20
N THR A 92 -5.91 -6.87 1.89
CA THR A 92 -4.74 -7.75 1.67
C THR A 92 -4.60 -8.23 0.22
N PRO A 93 -5.67 -8.67 -0.48
CA PRO A 93 -5.59 -9.04 -1.89
C PRO A 93 -5.04 -7.90 -2.78
N VAL A 94 -5.56 -6.68 -2.63
CA VAL A 94 -5.11 -5.50 -3.39
C VAL A 94 -3.62 -5.23 -3.13
N LEU A 95 -3.20 -5.27 -1.86
CA LEU A 95 -1.81 -5.06 -1.49
C LEU A 95 -0.88 -6.13 -2.09
N THR A 96 -1.25 -7.40 -1.96
CA THR A 96 -0.39 -8.53 -2.30
C THR A 96 -0.36 -8.86 -3.79
N GLN A 97 -1.46 -8.66 -4.51
CA GLN A 97 -1.60 -9.03 -5.92
C GLN A 97 -1.26 -7.88 -6.87
N GLU A 98 -1.42 -6.63 -6.45
CA GLU A 98 -1.27 -5.47 -7.33
C GLU A 98 -0.13 -4.56 -6.87
N LEU A 99 -0.24 -4.03 -5.64
CA LEU A 99 0.64 -2.95 -5.20
C LEU A 99 2.05 -3.43 -4.85
N PHE A 100 2.23 -4.52 -4.11
CA PHE A 100 3.58 -5.04 -3.81
C PHE A 100 4.35 -5.45 -5.07
N PRO A 101 3.75 -6.18 -6.04
CA PRO A 101 4.41 -6.47 -7.32
C PRO A 101 4.80 -5.20 -8.09
N LEU A 102 3.97 -4.15 -8.05
CA LEU A 102 4.28 -2.85 -8.63
C LEU A 102 5.55 -2.26 -8.00
N PHE A 103 5.62 -2.16 -6.67
CA PHE A 103 6.81 -1.65 -5.97
C PHE A 103 8.08 -2.47 -6.28
N ASP A 104 7.96 -3.81 -6.32
CA ASP A 104 9.09 -4.69 -6.64
C ASP A 104 9.62 -4.50 -8.07
N LYS A 105 8.72 -4.34 -9.05
CA LYS A 105 9.07 -4.08 -10.45
C LYS A 105 9.90 -2.80 -10.57
N TYR A 106 9.45 -1.72 -9.95
CA TYR A 106 10.14 -0.43 -10.04
C TYR A 106 11.47 -0.41 -9.27
N ARG A 107 11.56 -1.07 -8.12
CA ARG A 107 12.83 -1.23 -7.39
C ARG A 107 13.86 -1.99 -8.21
N LYS A 108 13.49 -3.11 -8.83
CA LYS A 108 14.38 -3.89 -9.72
C LYS A 108 14.87 -3.05 -10.90
N ASN A 109 13.99 -2.27 -11.51
CA ASN A 109 14.34 -1.36 -12.61
C ASN A 109 15.34 -0.28 -12.18
N ALA A 110 15.14 0.33 -10.99
CA ALA A 110 16.05 1.33 -10.44
C ALA A 110 17.45 0.75 -10.15
N ILE A 111 17.53 -0.46 -9.58
CA ILE A 111 18.79 -1.17 -9.34
C ILE A 111 19.52 -1.46 -10.67
N ASN A 112 18.80 -1.94 -11.68
CA ASN A 112 19.36 -2.25 -12.99
C ASN A 112 19.86 -1.00 -13.73
N ALA A 113 19.13 0.12 -13.63
CA ALA A 113 19.55 1.40 -14.19
C ALA A 113 20.87 1.89 -13.55
N ARG A 114 21.01 1.78 -12.22
CA ARG A 114 22.24 2.15 -11.50
C ARG A 114 23.44 1.28 -11.87
N LYS A 115 23.25 -0.01 -12.18
CA LYS A 115 24.34 -0.90 -12.63
C LYS A 115 24.82 -0.60 -14.04
N LYS A 116 23.96 -0.11 -14.94
CA LYS A 116 24.34 0.25 -16.32
C LYS A 116 25.13 1.56 -16.42
N VAL A 117 25.03 2.45 -15.44
CA VAL A 117 25.79 3.73 -15.40
C VAL A 117 27.24 3.52 -14.91
N LYS A 118 27.56 2.36 -14.33
CA LYS A 118 28.90 2.03 -13.81
C LYS A 118 29.75 1.14 -14.75
N LYS A 119 29.30 0.91 -15.98
CA LYS A 119 30.07 0.27 -17.06
C LYS A 119 30.29 1.28 -18.17
#